data_AF-A0A2G9UY97-F1
#
_entry.id   AF-A0A2G9UY97-F1
#
_cell.length_a   1.000
_cell.length_b   1.000
_cell.length_c   1.000
_cell.angle_alpha   90.00
_cell.angle_beta   90.00
_cell.angle_gamma   90.00
#
_symmetry.space_group_name_H-M   'P 1'
#
loop_
_entity.id
_entity.type
_entity.pdbx_description
1 polymer ?
#
loop_
_entity_poly.entity_id
_entity_poly.type
_entity_poly.pdbx_seq_one_letter_code
_entity_poly.pdbx_strand_id
1 'polypeptide(L)'
;MDRKKIDLTPLKKANVPIFFIVGGPGSGKGTQCEKIVAKYGLSHLSSGDLLRDEVKSGSPRGAKLDKIMKAGELVPLEVVLDLVKEAMLKEIAKCSKGFLIDGYPRDVKQGEQFEREEAQAPEKEHSVKGSWPSTNYLICHLEIF
;
A
#
# COMPACT_ATOMS: atom_id res chain seq x y z
N MET A 1 9.14 -17.98 1.56
CA MET A 1 8.64 -17.44 2.86
C MET A 1 7.22 -17.93 3.03
N ASP A 2 6.82 -18.33 4.22
CA ASP A 2 5.50 -18.93 4.43
C ASP A 2 4.41 -17.85 4.28
N ARG A 3 3.47 -18.09 3.37
CA ARG A 3 2.32 -17.20 3.14
C ARG A 3 1.37 -17.30 4.32
N LYS A 4 0.95 -16.16 4.85
CA LYS A 4 -0.15 -16.11 5.82
C LYS A 4 -1.46 -15.94 5.06
N LYS A 5 -2.46 -16.78 5.35
CA LYS A 5 -3.81 -16.52 4.85
C LYS A 5 -4.40 -15.37 5.67
N ILE A 6 -4.52 -14.21 5.06
CA ILE A 6 -5.08 -13.00 5.68
C ILE A 6 -6.57 -12.93 5.36
N ASP A 7 -7.42 -12.74 6.38
CA ASP A 7 -8.85 -12.53 6.19
C ASP A 7 -9.15 -11.06 5.88
N LEU A 8 -9.59 -10.81 4.64
CA LEU A 8 -9.87 -9.48 4.09
C LEU A 8 -11.35 -9.08 4.20
N THR A 9 -12.19 -9.94 4.79
CA THR A 9 -13.61 -9.65 4.98
C THR A 9 -13.87 -8.29 5.65
N PRO A 10 -13.11 -7.86 6.68
CA PRO A 10 -13.29 -6.54 7.29
C PRO A 10 -13.04 -5.37 6.32
N LEU A 11 -12.06 -5.51 5.42
CA LEU A 11 -11.75 -4.48 4.42
C LEU A 11 -12.89 -4.32 3.42
N LYS A 12 -13.39 -5.44 2.91
CA LYS A 12 -14.55 -5.47 1.99
C LYS A 12 -15.79 -4.86 2.64
N LYS A 13 -16.03 -5.16 3.92
CA LYS A 13 -17.17 -4.61 4.67
C LYS A 13 -17.03 -3.10 4.92
N ALA A 14 -15.82 -2.63 5.21
CA ALA A 14 -15.56 -1.20 5.45
C ALA A 14 -15.78 -0.36 4.17
N ASN A 15 -15.46 -0.92 3.00
CA ASN A 15 -15.66 -0.28 1.69
C ASN A 15 -15.11 1.16 1.63
N VAL A 16 -13.88 1.33 2.11
CA VAL A 16 -13.17 2.62 2.13
C VAL A 16 -12.21 2.74 0.95
N PRO A 17 -11.94 3.97 0.46
CA PRO A 17 -11.06 4.18 -0.68
C PRO A 17 -9.60 3.91 -0.34
N ILE A 18 -8.83 3.51 -1.36
CA ILE A 18 -7.39 3.28 -1.26
C ILE A 18 -6.70 4.04 -2.40
N PHE A 19 -5.67 4.80 -2.05
CA PHE A 19 -4.94 5.68 -2.95
C PHE A 19 -3.50 5.21 -3.02
N PHE A 20 -3.00 4.97 -4.23
CA PHE A 20 -1.58 4.67 -4.45
C PHE A 20 -0.84 5.94 -4.87
N ILE A 21 0.23 6.26 -4.15
CA ILE A 21 1.10 7.39 -4.48
C ILE A 21 2.38 6.84 -5.09
N VAL A 22 2.59 7.13 -6.38
CA VAL A 22 3.72 6.64 -7.16
C VAL A 22 4.51 7.82 -7.72
N GLY A 23 5.84 7.71 -7.70
CA GLY A 23 6.73 8.75 -8.22
C GLY A 23 8.19 8.52 -7.86
N GLY A 24 9.12 9.10 -8.63
CA GLY A 24 10.56 8.91 -8.45
C GLY A 24 11.13 9.57 -7.19
N PRO A 25 12.36 9.22 -6.75
CA PRO A 25 13.04 9.90 -5.65
C PRO A 25 13.07 11.43 -5.87
N GLY A 26 12.85 12.22 -4.81
CA GLY A 26 12.86 13.69 -4.91
C GLY A 26 11.58 14.33 -5.46
N SER A 27 10.57 13.57 -5.91
CA SER A 27 9.33 14.13 -6.48
C SER A 27 8.36 14.78 -5.46
N GLY A 28 8.74 14.88 -4.19
CA GLY A 28 7.90 15.51 -3.15
C GLY A 28 6.70 14.70 -2.66
N LYS A 29 6.62 13.38 -2.95
CA LYS A 29 5.52 12.50 -2.50
C LYS A 29 5.25 12.62 -1.00
N GLY A 30 6.28 12.45 -0.16
CA GLY A 30 6.12 12.49 1.30
C GLY A 30 5.43 13.77 1.77
N THR A 31 5.87 14.93 1.27
CA THR A 31 5.26 16.23 1.56
C THR A 31 3.79 16.30 1.15
N GLN A 32 3.40 15.66 0.05
CA GLN A 32 2.01 15.62 -0.41
C GLN A 32 1.17 14.59 0.35
N CYS A 33 1.75 13.42 0.67
CA CYS A 33 1.13 12.40 1.50
C CYS A 33 0.70 12.99 2.85
N GLU A 34 1.59 13.73 3.52
CA GLU A 34 1.30 14.41 4.79
C GLU A 34 0.13 15.39 4.68
N LYS A 35 0.09 16.21 3.61
CA LYS A 35 -1.01 17.16 3.37
C LYS A 35 -2.34 16.46 3.10
N ILE A 36 -2.33 15.40 2.29
CA ILE A 36 -3.54 14.63 1.95
C ILE A 36 -4.08 13.93 3.20
N VAL A 37 -3.21 13.29 3.99
CA VAL A 37 -3.57 12.64 5.25
C VAL A 37 -4.19 13.63 6.23
N ALA A 38 -3.56 14.79 6.44
CA ALA A 38 -4.08 15.82 7.32
C ALA A 38 -5.44 16.38 6.86
N LYS A 39 -5.62 16.57 5.54
CA LYS A 39 -6.84 17.15 4.96
C LYS A 39 -8.02 16.19 4.95
N TYR A 40 -7.78 14.91 4.64
CA TYR A 40 -8.84 13.93 4.40
C TYR A 40 -8.97 12.88 5.52
N GLY A 41 -8.07 12.88 6.50
CA GLY A 41 -8.08 11.94 7.62
C GLY A 41 -7.85 10.49 7.19
N LEU A 42 -6.97 10.29 6.21
CA LEU A 42 -6.60 8.96 5.70
C LEU A 42 -5.48 8.33 6.55
N SER A 43 -5.42 7.01 6.59
CA SER A 43 -4.27 6.30 7.18
C SER A 43 -3.14 6.22 6.16
N HIS A 44 -1.97 6.78 6.50
CA HIS A 44 -0.76 6.70 5.69
C HIS A 44 -0.06 5.36 5.91
N LEU A 45 0.18 4.60 4.84
CA LEU A 45 0.87 3.32 4.85
C LEU A 45 2.09 3.40 3.92
N SER A 46 3.29 3.55 4.49
CA SER A 46 4.54 3.49 3.72
C SER A 46 5.08 2.06 3.72
N SER A 47 5.28 1.46 2.53
CA SER A 47 5.86 0.12 2.43
C SER A 47 7.25 0.03 3.08
N GLY A 48 8.03 1.11 3.01
CA GLY A 48 9.34 1.20 3.65
C GLY A 48 9.27 1.20 5.17
N ASP A 49 8.29 1.88 5.76
CA ASP A 49 8.08 1.87 7.21
C ASP A 49 7.59 0.51 7.68
N LEU A 50 6.62 -0.09 6.97
CA LEU A 50 6.11 -1.43 7.30
C LEU A 50 7.22 -2.48 7.32
N LEU A 51 8.13 -2.44 6.35
CA LEU A 51 9.30 -3.33 6.31
C LEU A 51 10.25 -3.09 7.49
N ARG A 52 10.57 -1.83 7.80
CA ARG A 52 11.45 -1.49 8.93
C ARG A 52 10.84 -1.89 10.27
N ASP A 53 9.53 -1.71 10.43
CA ASP A 53 8.82 -2.07 11.66
C ASP A 53 8.73 -3.59 11.83
N GLU A 54 8.52 -4.34 10.74
CA GLU A 54 8.59 -5.80 10.75
C GLU A 54 9.99 -6.29 11.14
N VAL A 55 11.05 -5.67 10.62
CA VAL A 55 12.44 -5.97 11.03
C VAL A 55 12.64 -5.69 12.52
N LYS A 56 12.20 -4.53 13.01
CA LYS A 56 12.30 -4.15 14.43
C LYS A 56 11.52 -5.06 15.37
N SER A 57 10.44 -5.69 14.89
CA SER A 57 9.63 -6.62 15.69
C SER A 57 10.40 -7.87 16.12
N GLY A 58 11.52 -8.18 15.47
CA GLY A 58 12.29 -9.39 15.74
C GLY A 58 11.61 -10.69 15.30
N SER A 59 10.54 -10.61 14.49
CA SER A 59 9.83 -11.79 14.00
C SER A 59 10.73 -12.65 13.09
N PRO A 60 10.43 -13.95 12.92
CA PRO A 60 11.14 -14.78 11.95
C PRO A 60 11.09 -14.23 10.51
N ARG A 61 10.02 -13.51 10.15
CA ARG A 61 9.89 -12.79 8.88
C ARG A 61 10.81 -11.57 8.86
N GLY A 62 10.80 -10.77 9.92
CA GLY A 62 11.67 -9.61 10.12
C GLY A 62 13.16 -9.96 10.01
N ALA A 63 13.60 -11.07 10.61
CA ALA A 63 14.99 -11.51 10.50
C ALA A 63 15.41 -11.87 9.06
N LYS A 64 14.49 -12.40 8.25
CA LYS A 64 14.75 -12.68 6.83
C LYS A 64 14.73 -11.38 6.00
N LEU A 65 13.81 -10.46 6.30
CA LEU A 65 13.74 -9.14 5.68
C LEU A 65 15.00 -8.32 5.94
N ASP A 66 15.53 -8.33 7.17
CA ASP A 66 16.75 -7.62 7.54
C ASP A 66 17.94 -8.06 6.68
N LYS A 67 18.07 -9.37 6.42
CA LYS A 67 19.12 -9.92 5.55
C LYS A 67 19.00 -9.40 4.11
N ILE A 68 17.80 -9.45 3.54
CA ILE A 68 17.52 -9.01 2.16
C ILE A 68 17.80 -7.50 2.03
N MET A 69 17.29 -6.71 2.99
CA MET A 69 17.46 -5.25 2.99
C MET A 69 18.94 -4.85 3.15
N LYS A 70 19.71 -5.54 4.01
CA LYS A 70 21.15 -5.30 4.17
C LYS A 70 21.97 -5.71 2.95
N ALA A 71 21.51 -6.70 2.19
CA ALA A 71 22.12 -7.10 0.93
C ALA A 71 21.83 -6.11 -0.22
N GLY A 72 20.96 -5.12 -0.01
CA GLY A 72 20.51 -4.19 -1.06
C GLY A 72 19.57 -4.84 -2.07
N GLU A 73 19.05 -6.03 -1.76
CA GLU A 73 18.13 -6.76 -2.62
C GLU A 73 16.69 -6.24 -2.48
N LEU A 74 15.89 -6.43 -3.53
CA LEU A 74 14.47 -6.10 -3.49
C LEU A 74 13.70 -7.15 -2.68
N VAL A 75 12.89 -6.68 -1.74
CA VAL A 75 11.99 -7.54 -0.98
C VAL A 75 10.93 -8.13 -1.94
N PRO A 76 10.66 -9.45 -1.86
CA PRO A 76 9.64 -10.07 -2.69
C PRO A 76 8.27 -9.40 -2.56
N LEU A 77 7.60 -9.25 -3.70
CA LEU A 77 6.30 -8.61 -3.84
C LEU A 77 5.28 -9.14 -2.82
N GLU A 78 5.18 -10.46 -2.71
CA GLU A 78 4.17 -11.13 -1.89
C GLU A 78 4.30 -10.75 -0.41
N VAL A 79 5.53 -10.50 0.06
CA VAL A 79 5.78 -10.11 1.45
C VAL A 79 5.33 -8.69 1.72
N VAL A 80 5.56 -7.78 0.77
CA VAL A 80 5.10 -6.40 0.87
C VAL A 80 3.58 -6.35 0.84
N LEU A 81 2.95 -7.15 -0.02
CA LEU A 81 1.50 -7.26 -0.10
C LEU A 81 0.88 -7.75 1.21
N ASP A 82 1.44 -8.79 1.82
CA ASP A 82 0.98 -9.30 3.12
C ASP A 82 1.09 -8.21 4.21
N LEU A 83 2.21 -7.47 4.26
CA LEU A 83 2.41 -6.37 5.21
C LEU A 83 1.41 -5.24 5.03
N VAL A 84 1.13 -4.85 3.79
CA VAL A 84 0.14 -3.81 3.45
C VAL A 84 -1.25 -4.24 3.92
N LYS A 85 -1.67 -5.48 3.63
CA LYS A 85 -2.97 -6.03 4.07
C LYS A 85 -3.12 -6.06 5.59
N GLU A 86 -2.08 -6.54 6.30
CA GLU A 86 -2.05 -6.55 7.76
C GLU A 86 -2.18 -5.13 8.34
N ALA A 87 -1.50 -4.15 7.74
CA ALA A 87 -1.59 -2.76 8.15
C ALA A 87 -2.97 -2.16 7.90
N MET A 88 -3.55 -2.41 6.72
CA MET A 88 -4.90 -1.94 6.39
C MET A 88 -5.94 -2.50 7.35
N LEU A 89 -5.87 -3.79 7.70
CA LEU A 89 -6.78 -4.40 8.68
C LEU A 89 -6.64 -3.76 10.07
N LYS A 90 -5.41 -3.50 10.52
CA LYS A 90 -5.15 -2.83 11.80
C LYS A 90 -5.76 -1.43 11.84
N GLU A 91 -5.71 -0.71 10.72
CA GLU A 91 -6.24 0.64 10.60
C GLU A 91 -7.77 0.67 10.40
N ILE A 92 -8.37 -0.32 9.71
CA ILE A 92 -9.83 -0.51 9.70
C ILE A 92 -10.36 -0.72 11.13
N ALA A 93 -9.65 -1.52 11.94
CA ALA A 93 -10.04 -1.74 13.34
C ALA A 93 -10.04 -0.44 14.17
N LYS A 94 -9.32 0.59 13.72
CA LYS A 94 -9.31 1.96 14.29
C LYS A 94 -10.29 2.92 13.60
N CYS A 95 -11.19 2.40 12.76
CA CYS A 95 -12.15 3.18 11.98
C CYS A 95 -11.51 4.13 10.96
N SER A 96 -10.41 3.72 10.31
CA SER A 96 -9.82 4.47 9.20
C SER A 96 -10.85 4.77 8.10
N LYS A 97 -10.77 5.97 7.52
CA LYS A 97 -11.68 6.45 6.47
C LYS A 97 -11.17 6.13 5.06
N GLY A 98 -9.98 5.56 4.95
CA GLY A 98 -9.34 5.24 3.68
C GLY A 98 -7.82 5.23 3.82
N PHE A 99 -7.15 4.71 2.80
CA PHE A 99 -5.73 4.40 2.84
C PHE A 99 -4.98 5.22 1.81
N LEU A 100 -3.82 5.75 2.22
CA LEU A 100 -2.87 6.34 1.30
C LEU A 100 -1.59 5.51 1.38
N ILE A 101 -1.27 4.80 0.31
CA ILE A 101 -0.16 3.85 0.23
C ILE A 101 0.97 4.48 -0.58
N ASP A 102 2.13 4.67 0.06
CA ASP A 102 3.35 5.20 -0.56
C ASP A 102 4.41 4.09 -0.68
N GLY A 103 5.13 4.08 -1.81
CA GLY A 103 6.21 3.14 -2.07
C GLY A 103 5.74 1.74 -2.49
N TYR A 104 4.46 1.58 -2.82
CA TYR A 104 3.84 0.40 -3.40
C TYR A 104 2.61 0.83 -4.25
N PRO A 105 2.35 0.22 -5.42
CA PRO A 105 3.20 -0.72 -6.15
C PRO A 105 4.44 -0.03 -6.78
N ARG A 106 5.57 -0.74 -6.85
CA ARG A 106 6.81 -0.28 -7.52
C ARG A 106 6.96 -0.82 -8.95
N ASP A 107 6.20 -1.84 -9.30
CA ASP A 107 6.11 -2.39 -10.65
C ASP A 107 4.66 -2.79 -10.96
N VAL A 108 4.36 -2.98 -12.25
CA VAL A 108 3.01 -3.31 -12.73
C VAL A 108 2.52 -4.65 -12.17
N LYS A 109 3.40 -5.65 -12.03
CA LYS A 109 3.03 -6.97 -11.51
C LYS A 109 2.56 -6.86 -10.05
N GLN A 110 3.11 -5.92 -9.29
CA GLN A 110 2.66 -5.64 -7.93
C GLN A 110 1.22 -5.13 -7.91
N GLY A 111 0.89 -4.18 -8.78
CA GLY A 111 -0.45 -3.63 -8.92
C GLY A 111 -1.46 -4.71 -9.32
N GLU A 112 -1.15 -5.47 -10.38
CA GLU A 112 -2.03 -6.54 -10.84
C GLU A 112 -2.26 -7.63 -9.79
N GLN A 113 -1.24 -7.96 -8.97
CA GLN A 113 -1.41 -8.94 -7.90
C GLN A 113 -2.28 -8.40 -6.77
N PHE A 114 -2.08 -7.13 -6.39
CA PHE A 114 -2.92 -6.47 -5.41
C PHE A 114 -4.39 -6.51 -5.87
N GLU A 115 -4.66 -6.15 -7.13
CA GLU A 115 -5.99 -6.22 -7.72
C GLU A 115 -6.56 -7.64 -7.69
N ARG A 116 -5.81 -8.66 -8.13
CA ARG A 116 -6.33 -10.04 -8.10
C ARG A 116 -6.71 -10.52 -6.71
N GLU A 117 -5.99 -10.10 -5.68
CA GLU A 117 -6.26 -10.55 -4.31
C GLU A 117 -7.29 -9.67 -3.57
N GLU A 118 -7.50 -8.42 -3.99
CA GLU A 118 -8.45 -7.48 -3.38
C GLU A 118 -9.75 -7.25 -4.19
N ALA A 119 -9.78 -7.51 -5.50
CA ALA A 119 -10.90 -7.20 -6.40
C ALA A 119 -12.13 -8.07 -6.13
N GLN A 120 -12.94 -7.60 -5.16
CA GLN A 120 -14.39 -7.79 -5.07
C GLN A 120 -15.04 -6.54 -4.43
N ALA A 121 -14.79 -5.33 -4.93
CA ALA A 121 -15.52 -4.12 -4.53
C ALA A 121 -15.89 -3.26 -5.76
N PRO A 122 -17.10 -2.66 -5.80
CA PRO A 122 -17.72 -2.11 -7.02
C PRO A 122 -17.13 -0.75 -7.45
N GLU A 123 -17.04 -0.54 -8.76
CA GLU A 123 -16.51 0.65 -9.46
C GLU A 123 -17.15 1.99 -9.04
N LYS A 124 -16.32 3.01 -8.82
CA LYS A 124 -16.63 4.42 -9.00
C LYS A 124 -15.45 5.13 -9.65
N GLU A 125 -15.61 5.43 -10.93
CA GLU A 125 -14.67 6.20 -11.74
C GLU A 125 -14.64 7.68 -11.32
N HIS A 126 -13.44 8.23 -11.08
CA HIS A 126 -13.18 9.66 -11.17
C HIS A 126 -11.88 9.84 -11.98
N SER A 127 -12.04 10.31 -13.21
CA SER A 127 -11.00 10.40 -14.23
C SER A 127 -9.98 11.49 -13.90
N VAL A 128 -8.71 11.11 -13.73
CA VAL A 128 -7.54 11.96 -14.01
C VAL A 128 -6.68 11.19 -15.01
N LYS A 129 -6.46 11.79 -16.18
CA LYS A 129 -5.99 11.11 -17.41
C LYS A 129 -4.61 10.44 -17.23
N GLY A 130 -4.55 9.15 -17.58
CA GLY A 130 -3.35 8.32 -17.70
C GLY A 130 -3.73 6.85 -17.52
N SER A 131 -4.24 6.21 -18.59
CA SER A 131 -5.10 5.02 -18.55
C SER A 131 -4.50 3.74 -17.94
N TRP A 132 -5.20 3.20 -16.93
CA TRP A 132 -5.50 1.78 -16.73
C TRP A 132 -7.01 1.67 -16.38
N PRO A 133 -7.82 0.84 -17.06
CA PRO A 133 -9.25 0.74 -16.79
C PRO A 133 -9.53 -0.45 -15.87
N SER A 134 -9.76 -0.19 -14.58
CA SER A 134 -10.71 -0.89 -13.69
C SER A 134 -10.30 -0.71 -12.22
N THR A 135 -11.29 -0.41 -11.36
CA THR A 135 -11.25 -0.44 -9.88
C THR A 135 -11.04 0.91 -9.15
N ASN A 136 -11.64 1.00 -7.94
CA ASN A 136 -11.73 2.11 -6.96
C ASN A 136 -10.42 2.73 -6.44
N TYR A 137 -9.32 2.63 -7.17
CA TYR A 137 -8.02 3.13 -6.76
C TYR A 137 -7.65 4.31 -7.64
N LEU A 138 -7.38 5.46 -7.02
CA LEU A 138 -6.80 6.59 -7.75
C LEU A 138 -5.28 6.50 -7.59
N ILE A 139 -4.60 6.19 -8.69
CA ILE A 139 -3.15 6.37 -8.79
C ILE A 139 -2.92 7.85 -9.03
N CYS A 140 -2.50 8.57 -7.99
CA CYS A 140 -2.09 9.95 -8.14
C CYS A 140 -0.67 9.97 -8.69
N HIS A 141 -0.53 10.16 -10.01
CA HIS A 141 0.73 10.60 -10.59
C HIS A 141 0.98 12.05 -10.17
N LEU A 142 1.89 12.22 -9.22
CA LEU A 142 2.47 13.52 -8.90
C LEU A 142 3.49 13.85 -9.99
N GLU A 143 3.00 14.38 -11.12
CA GLU A 143 3.84 15.13 -12.03
C GLU A 143 4.27 16.42 -11.32
N ILE A 144 5.59 16.63 -11.31
CA ILE A 144 6.26 17.78 -10.73
C ILE A 144 5.74 19.02 -11.49
N PHE A 145 5.29 20.04 -10.75
CA PHE A 145 5.07 21.38 -11.31
C PHE A 145 6.34 21.92 -11.96
#